data_AF-A0A3D2DME1-F1
#
_entry.id   AF-A0A3D2DME1-F1
#
_cell.length_a   1.000
_cell.length_b   1.000
_cell.length_c   1.000
_cell.angle_alpha   90.00
_cell.angle_beta   90.00
_cell.angle_gamma   90.00
#
_symmetry.space_group_name_H-M   'P 1'
#
loop_
_entity.id
_entity.type
_entity.pdbx_description
1 polymer ?
#
loop_
_entity_poly.entity_id
_entity_poly.type
_entity_poly.pdbx_seq_one_letter_code
_entity_poly.pdbx_strand_id
1 'polypeptide(L)'
;IALITLKYTQSNSVCYTKNGQAIGIGAGQQSRIHCTRLAGQKADNWFLRQNPKVLALPFKEGVGRADRDNAIDLYIGDEYMDILEDGAWERVFTEKPEVFTAEEKKAWLATNTDVALGSDAFFPFGDNIERAYKSGVKYIAQPGGSIRDDNVIETCNKRNIAMCFTGMRLFHH
;
A
#
# COMPACT_ATOMS: atom_id res chain seq x y z
N ILE A 1 6.16 14.86 2.91
CA ILE A 1 4.80 14.45 2.50
C ILE A 1 4.17 13.54 3.55
N ALA A 2 4.69 12.32 3.76
CA ALA A 2 4.13 11.37 4.72
C ALA A 2 3.84 11.99 6.11
N LEU A 3 4.82 12.64 6.74
CA LEU A 3 4.64 13.25 8.07
C LEU A 3 3.57 14.37 8.10
N ILE A 4 3.45 15.16 7.03
CA ILE A 4 2.40 16.19 6.94
C ILE A 4 1.03 15.54 6.79
N THR A 5 0.91 14.52 5.95
CA THR A 5 -0.33 13.74 5.80
C THR A 5 -0.76 13.16 7.16
N LEU A 6 0.18 12.56 7.89
CA LEU A 6 -0.09 11.92 9.18
C LEU A 6 -0.49 12.90 10.27
N LYS A 7 0.09 14.11 10.28
CA LYS A 7 -0.29 15.18 11.21
C LYS A 7 -1.79 15.51 11.18
N TYR A 8 -2.46 15.26 10.05
CA TYR A 8 -3.89 15.52 9.85
C TYR A 8 -4.68 14.24 9.58
N THR A 9 -4.14 13.07 9.90
CA THR A 9 -4.83 11.78 9.75
C THR A 9 -5.22 11.24 11.11
N GLN A 10 -6.49 10.88 11.28
CA GLN A 10 -7.02 10.27 12.50
C GLN A 10 -6.16 9.09 12.98
N SER A 11 -5.74 9.13 14.24
CA SER A 11 -4.77 8.20 14.81
C SER A 11 -5.38 6.85 15.22
N ASN A 12 -4.61 5.77 15.24
CA ASN A 12 -3.21 5.70 14.79
C ASN A 12 -3.11 5.66 13.26
N SER A 13 -2.09 6.32 12.73
CA SER A 13 -1.90 6.47 11.29
C SER A 13 -0.50 6.10 10.78
N VAL A 14 -0.47 5.51 9.58
CA VAL A 14 0.74 5.14 8.83
C VAL A 14 0.52 5.51 7.36
N CYS A 15 1.54 6.09 6.72
CA CYS A 15 1.43 6.60 5.36
C CYS A 15 2.63 6.16 4.51
N TYR A 16 2.33 5.52 3.39
CA TYR A 16 3.27 5.18 2.33
C TYR A 16 3.18 6.27 1.25
N THR A 17 4.33 6.72 0.78
CA THR A 17 4.48 7.79 -0.20
C THR A 17 5.50 7.43 -1.25
N LYS A 18 5.26 7.85 -2.49
CA LYS A 18 6.17 7.67 -3.62
C LYS A 18 5.92 8.79 -4.63
N ASN A 19 6.96 9.25 -5.32
CA ASN A 19 6.87 10.25 -6.40
C ASN A 19 6.04 11.50 -6.03
N GLY A 20 6.26 12.05 -4.82
CA GLY A 20 5.59 13.29 -4.42
C GLY A 20 4.12 13.14 -3.98
N GLN A 21 3.63 11.92 -3.73
CA GLN A 21 2.24 11.69 -3.32
C GLN A 21 2.09 10.58 -2.27
N ALA A 22 0.96 10.57 -1.58
CA ALA A 22 0.54 9.43 -0.78
C ALA A 22 -0.04 8.34 -1.67
N ILE A 23 0.43 7.11 -1.47
CA ILE A 23 -0.01 5.92 -2.23
C ILE A 23 -0.75 4.92 -1.35
N GLY A 24 -0.60 5.01 -0.03
CA GLY A 24 -1.36 4.20 0.93
C GLY A 24 -1.42 4.87 2.30
N ILE A 25 -2.62 4.99 2.86
CA ILE A 25 -2.83 5.63 4.17
C ILE A 25 -3.73 4.74 5.04
N GLY A 26 -3.24 4.42 6.23
CA GLY A 26 -4.01 3.83 7.31
C GLY A 26 -4.38 4.90 8.33
N ALA A 27 -5.64 4.88 8.79
CA ALA A 27 -6.20 5.86 9.71
C ALA A 27 -7.11 5.16 10.72
N GLY A 28 -7.21 5.72 11.93
CA GLY A 28 -8.13 5.28 12.98
C GLY A 28 -7.85 3.88 13.54
N GLN A 29 -6.65 3.33 13.29
CA GLN A 29 -6.34 1.96 13.69
C GLN A 29 -5.85 1.91 15.13
N GLN A 30 -6.17 0.83 15.84
CA GLN A 30 -5.73 0.65 17.24
C GLN A 30 -4.35 -0.01 17.33
N SER A 31 -4.07 -0.96 16.44
CA SER A 31 -2.80 -1.70 16.39
C SER A 31 -1.86 -1.11 15.33
N ARG A 32 -0.59 -0.86 15.71
CA ARG A 32 0.43 -0.30 14.81
C ARG A 32 0.67 -1.18 13.59
N ILE A 33 0.86 -2.49 13.81
CA ILE A 33 1.09 -3.44 12.72
C ILE A 33 -0.14 -3.58 11.81
N HIS A 34 -1.36 -3.50 12.34
CA HIS A 34 -2.56 -3.52 11.51
C HIS A 34 -2.64 -2.26 10.64
N CYS A 35 -2.31 -1.09 11.20
CA CYS A 35 -2.21 0.16 10.44
C CYS A 35 -1.18 0.05 9.32
N THR A 36 0.01 -0.48 9.61
CA THR A 36 1.08 -0.70 8.62
C THR A 36 0.64 -1.66 7.50
N ARG A 37 -0.08 -2.75 7.83
CA ARG A 37 -0.61 -3.72 6.86
C ARG A 37 -1.69 -3.10 5.98
N LEU A 38 -2.64 -2.39 6.57
CA LEU A 38 -3.73 -1.73 5.85
C LEU A 38 -3.22 -0.64 4.91
N ALA A 39 -2.33 0.23 5.40
CA ALA A 39 -1.71 1.25 4.58
C ALA A 39 -0.84 0.64 3.46
N GLY A 40 -0.11 -0.44 3.77
CA GLY A 40 0.68 -1.18 2.80
C GLY A 40 -0.19 -1.83 1.72
N GLN A 41 -1.33 -2.42 2.08
CA GLN A 41 -2.25 -3.02 1.10
C GLN A 41 -2.78 -1.98 0.11
N LYS A 42 -3.10 -0.78 0.60
CA LYS A 42 -3.51 0.33 -0.28
C LYS A 42 -2.39 0.73 -1.24
N ALA A 43 -1.15 0.81 -0.75
CA ALA A 43 0.02 1.09 -1.58
C ALA A 43 0.28 -0.01 -2.62
N ASP A 44 0.09 -1.28 -2.25
CA ASP A 44 0.22 -2.42 -3.15
C ASP A 44 -0.85 -2.37 -4.25
N ASN A 45 -2.12 -2.12 -3.89
CA ASN A 45 -3.20 -1.93 -4.86
C ASN A 45 -2.92 -0.76 -5.80
N TRP A 46 -2.46 0.38 -5.29
CA TRP A 46 -2.04 1.53 -6.12
C TRP A 46 -0.95 1.14 -7.13
N PHE A 47 0.00 0.30 -6.73
CA PHE A 47 1.07 -0.16 -7.62
C PHE A 47 0.60 -1.22 -8.62
N LEU A 48 -0.28 -2.14 -8.21
CA LEU A 48 -0.90 -3.14 -9.10
C LEU A 48 -1.69 -2.48 -10.24
N ARG A 49 -2.35 -1.34 -9.98
CA ARG A 49 -3.07 -0.56 -11.00
C ARG A 49 -2.18 -0.05 -12.13
N GLN A 50 -0.86 -0.02 -11.95
CA GLN A 50 0.11 0.40 -12.94
C GLN A 50 0.68 -0.78 -13.76
N ASN A 51 0.30 -2.01 -13.44
CA ASN A 51 0.76 -3.18 -14.18
C ASN A 51 0.25 -3.13 -15.65
N PRO A 52 1.08 -3.46 -16.65
CA PRO A 52 0.66 -3.47 -18.06
C PRO A 52 -0.63 -4.27 -18.32
N LYS A 53 -0.84 -5.40 -17.62
CA LYS A 53 -2.04 -6.24 -17.73
C LYS A 53 -3.31 -5.49 -17.27
N VAL A 54 -3.19 -4.64 -16.25
CA VAL A 54 -4.30 -3.80 -15.76
C VAL A 54 -4.53 -2.60 -16.68
N LEU A 55 -3.46 -1.97 -17.15
CA LEU A 55 -3.54 -0.83 -18.08
C LEU A 55 -4.12 -1.23 -19.44
N ALA A 56 -3.93 -2.48 -19.86
CA ALA A 56 -4.43 -3.04 -21.11
C ALA A 56 -5.82 -3.66 -21.00
N LEU A 57 -6.54 -3.51 -19.88
CA LEU A 57 -7.87 -4.09 -19.72
C LEU A 57 -8.83 -3.66 -20.85
N PRO A 58 -9.51 -4.61 -21.51
CA PRO A 58 -10.25 -4.37 -22.75
C PRO A 58 -11.64 -3.82 -22.47
N PHE A 59 -11.74 -2.61 -21.94
CA PHE A 59 -13.03 -1.97 -21.64
C PHE A 59 -13.88 -1.71 -22.89
N LYS A 60 -15.20 -1.92 -22.79
CA LYS A 60 -16.16 -1.49 -23.81
C LYS A 60 -16.17 0.04 -23.95
N GLU A 61 -16.50 0.49 -25.15
CA GLU A 61 -16.77 1.91 -25.40
C GLU A 61 -18.00 2.36 -24.57
N GLY A 62 -17.95 3.57 -24.03
CA GLY A 62 -19.05 4.15 -23.24
C GLY A 62 -19.09 3.77 -21.76
N VAL A 63 -18.21 2.87 -21.27
CA VAL A 63 -18.12 2.57 -19.84
C VAL A 63 -17.64 3.80 -19.07
N GLY A 64 -18.43 4.21 -18.08
CA GLY A 64 -18.16 5.38 -17.25
C GLY A 64 -16.90 5.22 -16.40
N ARG A 65 -16.26 6.34 -16.04
CA ARG A 65 -15.03 6.33 -15.23
C ARG A 65 -15.18 5.56 -13.91
N ALA A 66 -16.29 5.76 -13.20
CA ALA A 66 -16.56 5.10 -11.93
C ALA A 66 -16.66 3.57 -12.07
N ASP A 67 -17.30 3.09 -13.13
CA ASP A 67 -17.43 1.65 -13.42
C ASP A 67 -16.08 1.04 -13.80
N ARG A 68 -15.25 1.78 -14.55
CA ARG A 68 -13.87 1.34 -14.86
C ARG A 68 -13.02 1.23 -13.60
N ASP A 69 -13.09 2.23 -12.72
CA ASP A 69 -12.36 2.22 -11.46
C ASP A 69 -12.79 1.04 -10.57
N ASN A 70 -14.10 0.79 -10.45
CA ASN A 70 -14.62 -0.35 -9.68
C ASN A 70 -14.20 -1.70 -10.28
N ALA A 71 -14.29 -1.85 -11.59
CA ALA A 71 -13.86 -3.08 -12.27
C ALA A 71 -12.37 -3.36 -12.10
N ILE A 72 -11.52 -2.32 -12.13
CA ILE A 72 -10.08 -2.45 -11.84
C ILE A 72 -9.86 -2.91 -10.41
N ASP A 73 -10.54 -2.28 -9.44
CA ASP A 73 -10.37 -2.61 -8.02
C ASP A 73 -10.80 -4.06 -7.72
N LEU A 74 -11.90 -4.54 -8.33
CA LEU A 74 -12.31 -5.95 -8.26
C LEU A 74 -11.27 -6.88 -8.93
N TYR A 75 -10.84 -6.54 -10.15
CA TYR A 75 -9.90 -7.36 -10.92
C TYR A 75 -8.55 -7.58 -10.22
N ILE A 76 -8.01 -6.54 -9.58
CA ILE A 76 -6.75 -6.64 -8.82
C ILE A 76 -6.95 -7.25 -7.43
N GLY A 77 -8.18 -7.27 -6.92
CA GLY A 77 -8.54 -7.81 -5.61
C GLY A 77 -8.48 -9.34 -5.54
N ASP A 78 -8.81 -9.86 -4.36
CA ASP A 78 -8.94 -11.31 -4.13
C ASP A 78 -10.28 -11.86 -4.65
N GLU A 79 -11.29 -11.00 -4.74
CA GLU A 79 -12.65 -11.28 -5.25
C GLU A 79 -12.77 -11.01 -6.76
N TYR A 80 -11.69 -11.23 -7.51
CA TYR A 80 -11.66 -10.93 -8.95
C TYR A 80 -12.68 -11.72 -9.78
N MET A 81 -13.24 -12.81 -9.24
CA MET A 81 -14.30 -13.55 -9.90
C MET A 81 -15.60 -12.75 -10.00
N ASP A 82 -15.85 -11.80 -9.11
CA ASP A 82 -17.04 -10.93 -9.14
C ASP A 82 -17.09 -10.06 -10.41
N ILE A 83 -15.95 -9.87 -11.08
CA ILE A 83 -15.86 -9.16 -12.37
C ILE A 83 -15.49 -10.06 -13.55
N LEU A 84 -15.02 -11.29 -13.31
CA LEU A 84 -14.61 -12.24 -14.35
C LEU A 84 -15.60 -13.39 -14.58
N GLU A 85 -16.63 -13.56 -13.76
CA GLU A 85 -17.67 -14.56 -14.00
C GLU A 85 -18.54 -14.23 -15.22
N ASP A 86 -19.11 -15.27 -15.81
CA ASP A 86 -19.94 -15.14 -17.00
C ASP A 86 -21.23 -14.37 -16.66
N GLY A 87 -21.54 -13.36 -17.46
CA GLY A 87 -22.58 -12.36 -17.23
C GLY A 87 -22.08 -11.07 -16.57
N ALA A 88 -20.97 -11.09 -15.84
CA ALA A 88 -20.39 -9.91 -15.19
C ALA A 88 -19.40 -9.18 -16.10
N TRP A 89 -18.40 -9.92 -16.62
CA TRP A 89 -17.33 -9.32 -17.44
C TRP A 89 -17.88 -8.72 -18.73
N GLU A 90 -18.92 -9.32 -19.33
CA GLU A 90 -19.56 -8.88 -20.57
C GLU A 90 -20.24 -7.53 -20.41
N ARG A 91 -20.50 -7.05 -19.19
CA ARG A 91 -21.07 -5.72 -18.97
C ARG A 91 -20.03 -4.62 -19.13
N VAL A 92 -18.76 -4.94 -18.95
CA VAL A 92 -17.67 -3.96 -18.79
C VAL A 92 -16.57 -4.12 -19.84
N PHE A 93 -16.24 -5.36 -20.22
CA PHE A 93 -15.13 -5.67 -21.11
C PHE A 93 -15.59 -6.21 -22.47
N THR A 94 -14.84 -5.95 -23.54
CA THR A 94 -15.10 -6.47 -24.89
C THR A 94 -14.78 -7.94 -25.00
N GLU A 95 -13.83 -8.44 -24.21
CA GLU A 95 -13.46 -9.84 -24.06
C GLU A 95 -13.08 -10.13 -22.61
N LYS A 96 -13.17 -11.40 -22.20
CA LYS A 96 -12.88 -11.83 -20.83
C LYS A 96 -11.38 -11.67 -20.53
N PRO A 97 -10.98 -10.79 -19.60
CA PRO A 97 -9.58 -10.64 -19.25
C PRO A 97 -9.02 -11.91 -18.61
N GLU A 98 -7.75 -12.22 -18.88
CA GLU A 98 -7.05 -13.26 -18.15
C GLU A 98 -6.93 -12.91 -16.66
N VAL A 99 -6.99 -13.92 -15.79
CA VAL A 99 -6.81 -13.74 -14.34
C VAL A 99 -5.44 -13.12 -14.07
N PHE A 100 -5.39 -12.06 -13.26
CA PHE A 100 -4.15 -11.54 -12.71
C PHE A 100 -3.78 -12.39 -11.48
N THR A 101 -2.94 -13.40 -11.67
CA THR A 101 -2.72 -14.43 -10.66
C THR A 101 -1.96 -13.88 -9.44
N ALA A 102 -2.04 -14.58 -8.31
CA ALA A 102 -1.31 -14.19 -7.10
C ALA A 102 0.21 -14.15 -7.34
N GLU A 103 0.74 -15.05 -8.17
CA GLU A 103 2.14 -15.12 -8.56
C GLU A 103 2.54 -13.91 -9.41
N GLU A 104 1.73 -13.55 -10.41
CA GLU A 104 1.96 -12.37 -11.25
C GLU A 104 1.89 -11.09 -10.41
N LYS A 105 0.89 -10.96 -9.54
CA LYS A 105 0.74 -9.82 -8.61
C LYS A 105 1.97 -9.70 -7.71
N LYS A 106 2.42 -10.81 -7.12
CA LYS A 106 3.62 -10.86 -6.26
C LYS A 106 4.89 -10.49 -7.03
N ALA A 107 5.05 -11.00 -8.26
CA ALA A 107 6.20 -10.68 -9.10
C ALA A 107 6.23 -9.18 -9.44
N TRP A 108 5.07 -8.60 -9.79
CA TRP A 108 4.95 -7.16 -10.02
C TRP A 108 5.27 -6.34 -8.77
N LEU A 109 4.65 -6.64 -7.63
CA LEU A 109 4.89 -5.94 -6.37
C LEU A 109 6.37 -5.98 -5.93
N ALA A 110 7.07 -7.08 -6.22
CA ALA A 110 8.51 -7.21 -5.93
C ALA A 110 9.39 -6.23 -6.73
N THR A 111 8.88 -5.66 -7.84
CA THR A 111 9.58 -4.62 -8.60
C THR A 111 9.42 -3.21 -8.00
N ASN A 112 8.51 -3.04 -7.03
CA ASN A 112 8.30 -1.74 -6.41
C ASN A 112 9.49 -1.39 -5.51
N THR A 113 10.05 -0.20 -5.69
CA THR A 113 11.14 0.36 -4.87
C THR A 113 10.92 1.85 -4.62
N ASP A 114 11.79 2.46 -3.83
CA ASP A 114 11.85 3.90 -3.55
C ASP A 114 10.57 4.46 -2.92
N VAL A 115 9.89 3.61 -2.13
CA VAL A 115 8.77 4.04 -1.30
C VAL A 115 9.31 4.58 0.02
N ALA A 116 8.75 5.71 0.45
CA ALA A 116 8.98 6.29 1.77
C ALA A 116 7.77 6.03 2.66
N LEU A 117 8.00 5.69 3.92
CA LEU A 117 6.97 5.45 4.91
C LEU A 117 7.11 6.42 6.09
N GLY A 118 5.99 6.93 6.57
CA GLY A 118 5.89 7.66 7.85
C GLY A 118 4.98 6.93 8.84
N SER A 119 5.26 7.08 10.13
CA SER A 119 4.38 6.66 11.23
C SER A 119 4.19 7.79 12.24
N ASP A 120 2.95 7.99 12.70
CA ASP A 120 2.61 9.05 13.68
C ASP A 120 3.11 8.76 15.11
N ALA A 121 3.41 7.50 15.41
CA ALA A 121 4.07 7.04 16.63
C ALA A 121 5.14 6.00 16.33
N PHE A 122 5.88 5.58 17.36
CA PHE A 122 6.96 4.63 17.20
C PHE A 122 6.50 3.25 16.72
N PHE A 123 7.43 2.50 16.13
CA PHE A 123 7.22 1.08 15.82
C PHE A 123 7.59 0.22 17.02
N PRO A 124 6.69 -0.64 17.52
CA PRO A 124 6.98 -1.46 18.69
C PRO A 124 7.91 -2.65 18.37
N PHE A 125 7.89 -3.15 17.11
CA PHE A 125 8.65 -4.32 16.67
C PHE A 125 9.04 -4.21 15.19
N GLY A 126 10.05 -4.99 14.79
CA GLY A 126 10.55 -5.07 13.40
C GLY A 126 9.56 -5.65 12.38
N ASP A 127 8.45 -6.26 12.81
CA ASP A 127 7.40 -6.78 11.92
C ASP A 127 6.77 -5.70 11.02
N ASN A 128 6.71 -4.47 11.51
CA ASN A 128 6.27 -3.30 10.74
C ASN A 128 7.23 -3.01 9.59
N ILE A 129 8.53 -3.15 9.83
CA ILE A 129 9.59 -2.93 8.84
C ILE A 129 9.57 -4.05 7.80
N GLU A 130 9.40 -5.30 8.23
CA GLU A 130 9.24 -6.44 7.33
C GLU A 130 8.02 -6.30 6.42
N ARG A 131 6.88 -5.80 6.95
CA ARG A 131 5.71 -5.51 6.12
C ARG A 131 5.97 -4.36 5.16
N ALA A 132 6.61 -3.29 5.61
CA ALA A 132 6.92 -2.12 4.78
C ALA A 132 7.86 -2.47 3.63
N TYR A 133 8.89 -3.28 3.88
CA TYR A 133 9.85 -3.76 2.89
C TYR A 133 9.16 -4.47 1.71
N LYS A 134 8.12 -5.25 1.98
CA LYS A 134 7.33 -5.96 0.94
C LYS A 134 6.62 -5.02 -0.04
N SER A 135 6.41 -3.76 0.33
CA SER A 135 5.81 -2.72 -0.52
C SER A 135 6.86 -1.75 -1.09
N GLY A 136 8.13 -2.16 -1.17
CA GLY A 136 9.19 -1.36 -1.79
C GLY A 136 9.75 -0.23 -0.92
N VAL A 137 9.51 -0.25 0.39
CA VAL A 137 9.99 0.80 1.29
C VAL A 137 11.52 0.77 1.42
N LYS A 138 12.14 1.93 1.18
CA LYS A 138 13.57 2.20 1.36
C LYS A 138 13.87 3.29 2.37
N TYR A 139 12.86 4.07 2.75
CA TYR A 139 13.01 5.21 3.66
C TYR A 139 11.89 5.20 4.70
N ILE A 140 12.22 5.34 5.99
CA ILE A 140 11.25 5.37 7.08
C ILE A 140 11.49 6.57 7.99
N ALA A 141 10.42 7.28 8.35
CA ALA A 141 10.44 8.31 9.39
C ALA A 141 9.45 7.96 10.50
N GLN A 142 9.93 7.91 11.74
CA GLN A 142 9.12 7.59 12.92
C GLN A 142 9.68 8.34 14.16
N PRO A 143 8.92 8.53 15.24
CA PRO A 143 9.36 9.38 16.36
C PRO A 143 10.56 8.84 17.17
N GLY A 144 10.75 7.53 17.21
CA GLY A 144 11.62 6.84 18.17
C GLY A 144 10.96 6.72 19.56
N GLY A 145 11.62 6.01 20.47
CA GLY A 145 11.19 5.86 21.86
C GLY A 145 10.53 4.52 22.19
N SER A 146 10.71 3.50 21.34
CA SER A 146 10.34 2.13 21.69
C SER A 146 11.42 1.51 22.59
N ILE A 147 11.01 0.72 23.59
CA ILE A 147 11.95 -0.13 24.35
C ILE A 147 12.70 -1.11 23.42
N ARG A 148 12.15 -1.37 22.23
CA ARG A 148 12.69 -2.28 21.22
C ARG A 148 13.18 -1.56 19.96
N ASP A 149 13.58 -0.29 20.07
CA ASP A 149 14.13 0.43 18.91
C ASP A 149 15.33 -0.31 18.29
N ASP A 150 16.17 -1.00 19.09
CA ASP A 150 17.27 -1.83 18.58
C ASP A 150 16.80 -2.90 17.58
N ASN A 151 15.70 -3.60 17.88
CA ASN A 151 15.13 -4.61 16.99
C ASN A 151 14.62 -3.98 15.67
N VAL A 152 14.03 -2.79 15.77
CA VAL A 152 13.52 -2.05 14.61
C VAL A 152 14.68 -1.59 13.72
N ILE A 153 15.72 -1.02 14.32
CA ILE A 153 16.95 -0.56 13.65
C ILE A 153 17.66 -1.73 12.98
N GLU A 154 17.86 -2.84 13.69
CA GLU A 154 18.47 -4.05 13.14
C GLU A 154 17.70 -4.55 11.90
N THR A 155 16.36 -4.55 11.98
CA THR A 155 15.51 -4.96 10.87
C THR A 155 15.65 -4.01 9.67
N CYS A 156 15.74 -2.69 9.90
CA CYS A 156 16.02 -1.72 8.84
C CYS A 156 17.38 -1.95 8.20
N ASN A 157 18.43 -2.14 8.99
CA ASN A 157 19.79 -2.41 8.51
C ASN A 157 19.84 -3.68 7.66
N LYS A 158 19.22 -4.78 8.14
CA LYS A 158 19.10 -6.04 7.39
C LYS A 158 18.43 -5.87 6.02
N ARG A 159 17.49 -4.95 5.90
CA ARG A 159 16.73 -4.66 4.68
C ARG A 159 17.30 -3.51 3.85
N ASN A 160 18.40 -2.92 4.30
CA ASN A 160 19.01 -1.72 3.73
C ASN A 160 17.97 -0.58 3.57
N ILE A 161 17.24 -0.30 4.65
CA ILE A 161 16.25 0.77 4.76
C ILE A 161 16.86 1.90 5.58
N ALA A 162 16.88 3.11 5.03
CA ALA A 162 17.26 4.30 5.79
C ALA A 162 16.13 4.68 6.74
N MET A 163 16.43 4.81 8.03
CA MET A 163 15.46 5.19 9.06
C MET A 163 15.88 6.47 9.76
N CYS A 164 14.92 7.38 9.98
CA CYS A 164 15.08 8.62 10.71
C CYS A 164 14.17 8.63 11.94
N PHE A 165 14.75 8.91 13.12
CA PHE A 165 14.01 9.23 14.33
C PHE A 165 13.72 10.72 14.40
N THR A 166 12.45 11.10 14.45
CA THR A 166 12.03 12.51 14.36
C THR A 166 11.91 13.18 15.73
N GLY A 167 11.79 12.42 16.82
CA GLY A 167 11.52 12.94 18.16
C GLY A 167 10.12 13.57 18.33
N MET A 168 9.24 13.48 17.31
CA MET A 168 7.94 14.14 17.29
C MET A 168 6.81 13.16 16.98
N ARG A 169 5.90 12.96 17.94
CA ARG A 169 4.65 12.22 17.73
C ARG A 169 3.60 13.10 17.05
N LEU A 170 2.74 12.50 16.24
CA LEU A 170 1.79 13.20 15.37
C LEU A 170 0.35 12.71 15.60
N PHE A 171 -0.04 12.47 16.85
CA PHE A 171 -1.40 12.03 17.13
C PHE A 171 -2.45 13.08 16.77
N HIS A 172 -3.57 12.61 16.21
CA HIS A 172 -4.71 13.41 15.81
C HIS A 172 -6.01 12.64 16.10
N HIS A 173 -6.94 13.27 16.81
CA HIS A 173 -8.24 12.72 17.21
C HIS A 173 -9.34 13.70 16.81
#